data_AF-A0A3M2BCA5-F1
#
_entry.id   AF-A0A3M2BCA5-F1
#
_cell.length_a   1.000
_cell.length_b   1.000
_cell.length_c   1.000
_cell.angle_alpha   90.00
_cell.angle_beta   90.00
_cell.angle_gamma   90.00
#
_symmetry.space_group_name_H-M   'P 1'
#
loop_
_entity.id
_entity.type
_entity.pdbx_description
1 polymer ?
#
loop_
_entity_poly.entity_id
_entity_poly.type
_entity_poly.pdbx_seq_one_letter_code
_entity_poly.pdbx_strand_id
1 'polypeptide(L)'
;MHWKVWFAILSAALCVYSAYAQGNVQLTLSYVNPANIEYALTVQNNNTGWWVDQVHVLYTTAGVLQATNTPANWSYIPDVPWDAIPYNLRFQPTSNAHRIAPGQSLIFGFKMNTPTPAQDFYIQFRAVNASNQTKEYAYRVKALQPIEVPKDSSVSASMQTPAAGVGGPGPGGDPILYIDYAFLTPTTQFQIETRDANAALRDRVFYPEIPDPPHLEHYFVGNVTREVNATGVRQGDLWTLDVGGTQWCGGAMGWDALYWLHGASQFRRPTVQWRFTPSVRQSDGSRAIQLTLRNTGSSSLEGEFWLYTQGNQLLEGAALRQWRTRFQPSLQRPIRLDPRTEITIPFIIPAGTPASRFFYGELELRQPGVDATRIYFAHQEADAPALIGYMGTEGVNRPVQVQILNPNSGVGVTKALQADAQSVWRVTLEAGDEPLIADSEFYAPTWQARVKPQGALSQTFENVLLPGGDTLDSYLRMQLVLGDANGDDCIDDADLLQVLFEFGSTEDSFADLNLDGVVDDADLLLVLFNFGAGC
;
A
#
# COMPACT_ATOMS: atom_id res chain seq x y z
N MET A 1 42.70 -19.87 -14.61
CA MET A 1 42.89 -19.08 -13.38
C MET A 1 42.34 -17.70 -13.66
N HIS A 2 41.20 -17.36 -13.07
CA HIS A 2 40.53 -16.04 -12.96
C HIS A 2 39.01 -16.28 -12.91
N TRP A 3 38.51 -16.48 -11.69
CA TRP A 3 37.08 -16.39 -11.39
C TRP A 3 36.75 -14.93 -11.12
N LYS A 4 35.78 -14.39 -11.87
CA LYS A 4 35.11 -13.13 -11.52
C LYS A 4 33.96 -13.48 -10.57
N VAL A 5 34.10 -13.04 -9.32
CA VAL A 5 33.05 -13.11 -8.29
C VAL A 5 31.98 -12.07 -8.65
N TRP A 6 30.73 -12.52 -8.77
CA TRP A 6 29.56 -11.67 -8.83
C TRP A 6 29.19 -11.24 -7.40
N PHE A 7 29.20 -9.93 -7.14
CA PHE A 7 28.55 -9.34 -5.96
C PHE A 7 27.04 -9.29 -6.22
N ALA A 8 26.28 -10.10 -5.50
CA ALA A 8 24.84 -9.90 -5.34
C ALA A 8 24.65 -8.78 -4.31
N ILE A 9 24.17 -7.62 -4.75
CA ILE A 9 23.71 -6.54 -3.87
C ILE A 9 22.28 -6.93 -3.48
N LEU A 10 22.13 -7.54 -2.30
CA LEU A 10 20.85 -7.66 -1.61
C LEU A 10 20.51 -6.28 -1.05
N SER A 11 19.65 -5.56 -1.76
CA SER A 11 19.10 -4.27 -1.35
C SER A 11 18.05 -4.50 -0.26
N ALA A 12 18.46 -4.39 1.01
CA ALA A 12 17.53 -4.39 2.15
C ALA A 12 16.72 -3.08 2.14
N ALA A 13 15.42 -3.19 1.87
CA ALA A 13 14.45 -2.11 1.86
C ALA A 13 14.11 -1.66 3.30
N LEU A 14 14.34 -0.38 3.62
CA LEU A 14 13.83 0.28 4.83
C LEU A 14 12.37 0.67 4.60
N CYS A 15 11.46 0.27 5.49
CA CYS A 15 10.14 0.86 5.58
C CYS A 15 9.75 1.11 7.04
N VAL A 16 9.50 2.38 7.37
CA VAL A 16 9.45 3.04 8.67
C VAL A 16 8.17 2.74 9.51
N TYR A 17 8.14 3.03 10.81
CA TYR A 17 6.88 3.18 11.55
C TYR A 17 7.02 4.38 12.47
N SER A 18 5.96 5.18 12.57
CA SER A 18 6.02 6.51 13.17
C SER A 18 5.44 6.51 14.57
N ALA A 19 6.24 6.23 15.60
CA ALA A 19 5.88 6.59 16.96
C ALA A 19 6.20 8.08 17.18
N TYR A 20 5.22 8.97 16.97
CA TYR A 20 5.36 10.36 17.41
C TYR A 20 5.38 10.39 18.91
N ALA A 21 6.54 10.69 19.42
CA ALA A 21 6.67 10.89 20.82
C ALA A 21 7.64 12.01 21.08
N GLN A 22 7.32 12.78 22.11
CA GLN A 22 7.88 14.10 22.34
C GLN A 22 9.36 14.17 22.00
N GLY A 23 9.70 14.79 20.87
CA GLY A 23 11.09 14.88 20.40
C GLY A 23 11.35 14.15 19.08
N ASN A 24 10.45 14.24 18.10
CA ASN A 24 10.69 14.01 16.66
C ASN A 24 11.80 12.99 16.33
N VAL A 25 11.76 11.75 16.82
CA VAL A 25 12.66 10.66 16.40
C VAL A 25 11.78 9.52 15.92
N GLN A 26 12.07 9.01 14.73
CA GLN A 26 11.30 7.97 14.06
C GLN A 26 12.08 6.65 14.13
N LEU A 27 11.39 5.56 14.50
CA LEU A 27 11.99 4.25 14.74
C LEU A 27 11.35 3.20 13.82
N THR A 28 12.17 2.56 13.02
CA THR A 28 11.75 1.54 12.05
C THR A 28 12.29 0.19 12.43
N LEU A 29 11.49 -0.86 12.53
CA LEU A 29 12.02 -2.20 12.75
C LEU A 29 11.56 -3.18 11.67
N SER A 30 12.53 -3.74 10.95
CA SER A 30 12.29 -4.68 9.85
C SER A 30 12.87 -6.04 10.17
N TYR A 31 12.15 -7.12 9.84
CA TYR A 31 12.66 -8.48 9.89
C TYR A 31 13.35 -8.82 8.57
N VAL A 32 14.68 -8.88 8.59
CA VAL A 32 15.50 -8.84 7.35
C VAL A 32 16.14 -10.18 6.99
N ASN A 33 16.23 -11.14 7.92
CA ASN A 33 16.77 -12.47 7.64
C ASN A 33 16.03 -13.56 8.40
N PRO A 34 15.06 -14.23 7.77
CA PRO A 34 14.30 -15.29 8.42
C PRO A 34 15.12 -16.51 8.82
N ALA A 35 16.21 -16.80 8.10
CA ALA A 35 17.05 -17.96 8.37
C ALA A 35 17.89 -17.82 9.64
N ASN A 36 18.18 -16.58 10.07
CA ASN A 36 19.00 -16.29 11.25
C ASN A 36 18.31 -15.41 12.29
N ILE A 37 17.00 -15.20 12.13
CA ILE A 37 16.15 -14.33 12.95
C ILE A 37 16.79 -12.95 13.19
N GLU A 38 17.07 -12.26 12.09
CA GLU A 38 17.78 -10.97 12.08
C GLU A 38 16.84 -9.80 11.80
N TYR A 39 17.10 -8.69 12.48
CA TYR A 39 16.33 -7.46 12.43
C TYR A 39 17.21 -6.25 12.10
N ALA A 40 16.64 -5.28 11.40
CA ALA A 40 17.25 -3.97 11.16
C ALA A 40 16.39 -2.87 11.79
N LEU A 41 16.98 -2.10 12.71
CA LEU A 41 16.40 -0.94 13.38
C LEU A 41 16.94 0.34 12.75
N THR A 42 16.09 1.11 12.06
CA THR A 42 16.45 2.47 11.61
C THR A 42 16.01 3.49 12.63
N VAL A 43 16.94 4.37 13.03
CA VAL A 43 16.68 5.51 13.93
C VAL A 43 16.90 6.79 13.15
N GLN A 44 15.83 7.53 12.90
CA GLN A 44 15.86 8.81 12.19
C GLN A 44 15.57 9.94 13.17
N ASN A 45 16.50 10.89 13.28
CA ASN A 45 16.36 12.02 14.17
C ASN A 45 15.80 13.23 13.42
N ASN A 46 14.50 13.52 13.60
CA ASN A 46 13.78 14.66 13.03
C ASN A 46 13.69 15.86 14.02
N ASN A 47 14.45 15.86 15.11
CA ASN A 47 14.49 16.99 16.05
C ASN A 47 15.15 18.24 15.47
N THR A 48 14.95 19.36 16.15
CA THR A 48 15.77 20.58 16.03
C THR A 48 16.62 20.77 17.28
N GLY A 49 17.96 20.72 17.14
CA GLY A 49 18.89 21.00 18.25
C GLY A 49 19.08 19.90 19.30
N TRP A 50 18.59 18.68 19.03
CA TRP A 50 18.79 17.49 19.85
C TRP A 50 19.40 16.37 19.00
N TRP A 51 20.39 15.67 19.56
CA TRP A 51 21.08 14.54 18.93
C TRP A 51 20.71 13.24 19.64
N VAL A 52 20.58 12.13 18.92
CA VAL A 52 20.44 10.81 19.56
C VAL A 52 21.83 10.24 19.83
N ASP A 53 22.11 9.90 21.09
CA ASP A 53 23.41 9.40 21.52
C ASP A 53 23.37 8.04 22.20
N GLN A 54 22.19 7.45 22.42
CA GLN A 54 22.07 6.06 22.83
C GLN A 54 20.80 5.45 22.24
N VAL A 55 20.90 4.18 21.85
CA VAL A 55 19.76 3.35 21.40
C VAL A 55 19.87 2.01 22.09
N HIS A 56 18.79 1.54 22.68
CA HIS A 56 18.70 0.30 23.43
C HIS A 56 17.59 -0.54 22.82
N VAL A 57 17.91 -1.80 22.54
CA VAL A 57 16.94 -2.83 22.21
C VAL A 57 16.77 -3.68 23.46
N LEU A 58 15.58 -3.64 24.07
CA LEU A 58 15.34 -4.27 25.37
C LEU A 58 14.75 -5.66 25.19
N TYR A 59 15.20 -6.60 26.02
CA TYR A 59 14.66 -7.96 26.05
C TYR A 59 14.72 -8.55 27.46
N THR A 60 13.84 -9.49 27.78
CA THR A 60 13.67 -10.01 29.15
C THR A 60 14.69 -11.08 29.54
N THR A 61 15.45 -11.61 28.57
CA THR A 61 16.35 -12.75 28.76
C THR A 61 17.78 -12.43 28.29
N ALA A 62 18.78 -12.75 29.12
CA ALA A 62 20.20 -12.51 28.84
C ALA A 62 20.69 -13.28 27.61
N GLY A 63 21.63 -12.69 26.86
CA GLY A 63 22.30 -13.37 25.74
C GLY A 63 21.43 -13.70 24.53
N VAL A 64 20.16 -13.26 24.51
CA VAL A 64 19.25 -13.50 23.39
C VAL A 64 19.54 -12.57 22.22
N LEU A 65 19.85 -11.30 22.49
CA LEU A 65 20.14 -10.31 21.46
C LEU A 65 21.64 -10.29 21.15
N GLN A 66 21.96 -10.43 19.86
CA GLN A 66 23.33 -10.26 19.36
C GLN A 66 23.36 -9.20 18.27
N ALA A 67 24.24 -8.20 18.40
CA ALA A 67 24.47 -7.23 17.33
C ALA A 67 25.01 -7.93 16.07
N THR A 68 24.41 -7.63 14.92
CA THR A 68 24.86 -8.11 13.61
C THR A 68 25.38 -6.97 12.72
N ASN A 69 24.86 -5.76 12.92
CA ASN A 69 25.35 -4.55 12.25
C ASN A 69 25.43 -3.39 13.25
N THR A 70 26.60 -2.78 13.36
CA THR A 70 26.82 -1.57 14.17
C THR A 70 27.33 -0.47 13.24
N PRO A 71 26.68 0.70 13.16
CA PRO A 71 27.13 1.81 12.33
C PRO A 71 28.59 2.18 12.57
N ALA A 72 29.25 2.70 11.52
CA ALA A 72 30.60 3.25 11.65
C ALA A 72 30.65 4.29 12.77
N ASN A 73 31.69 4.22 13.61
CA ASN A 73 31.89 5.07 14.77
C ASN A 73 30.84 4.92 15.89
N TRP A 74 30.04 3.85 15.87
CA TRP A 74 29.24 3.39 16.99
C TRP A 74 29.84 2.11 17.58
N SER A 75 29.48 1.83 18.82
CA SER A 75 29.83 0.63 19.56
C SER A 75 28.57 0.03 20.13
N TYR A 76 28.54 -1.28 20.31
CA TYR A 76 27.45 -1.97 21.00
C TYR A 76 27.96 -2.58 22.30
N ILE A 77 27.06 -2.69 23.28
CA ILE A 77 27.32 -3.30 24.57
C ILE A 77 26.11 -4.18 24.91
N PRO A 78 26.29 -5.50 25.02
CA PRO A 78 25.22 -6.41 25.39
C PRO A 78 24.99 -6.42 26.91
N ASP A 79 23.79 -6.85 27.30
CA ASP A 79 23.36 -7.14 28.67
C ASP A 79 23.69 -6.02 29.68
N VAL A 80 23.43 -4.76 29.30
CA VAL A 80 23.66 -3.62 30.19
C VAL A 80 22.56 -3.54 31.25
N PRO A 81 22.88 -3.65 32.56
CA PRO A 81 21.89 -3.54 33.62
C PRO A 81 21.30 -2.14 33.66
N TRP A 82 19.97 -2.03 33.64
CA TRP A 82 19.24 -0.78 33.75
C TRP A 82 17.99 -0.96 34.62
N ASP A 83 17.63 0.09 35.37
CA ASP A 83 16.73 0.12 36.55
C ASP A 83 15.35 -0.59 36.45
N ALA A 84 14.90 -1.03 35.27
CA ALA A 84 13.63 -1.76 35.11
C ALA A 84 13.68 -3.03 34.22
N ILE A 85 14.72 -3.24 33.40
CA ILE A 85 14.86 -4.44 32.55
C ILE A 85 16.34 -4.87 32.55
N PRO A 86 16.66 -6.10 33.00
CA PRO A 86 18.04 -6.49 33.31
C PRO A 86 18.94 -6.71 32.09
N TYR A 87 18.40 -6.93 30.88
CA TYR A 87 19.17 -7.30 29.69
C TYR A 87 18.76 -6.45 28.47
N ASN A 88 19.73 -5.81 27.80
CA ASN A 88 19.48 -5.04 26.58
C ASN A 88 20.73 -5.05 25.68
N LEU A 89 20.52 -4.72 24.40
CA LEU A 89 21.60 -4.40 23.49
C LEU A 89 21.68 -2.88 23.33
N ARG A 90 22.70 -2.26 23.92
CA ARG A 90 22.93 -0.81 23.84
C ARG A 90 23.89 -0.46 22.71
N PHE A 91 23.48 0.42 21.82
CA PHE A 91 24.32 1.10 20.85
C PHE A 91 24.64 2.52 21.33
N GLN A 92 25.90 2.93 21.20
CA GLN A 92 26.37 4.27 21.56
C GLN A 92 27.49 4.76 20.63
N PRO A 93 27.56 6.06 20.32
CA PRO A 93 28.62 6.63 19.51
C PRO A 93 29.95 6.65 20.27
N THR A 94 31.04 6.51 19.53
CA THR A 94 32.42 6.57 20.05
C THR A 94 32.84 7.98 20.48
N SER A 95 32.14 9.02 20.01
CA SER A 95 32.38 10.41 20.41
C SER A 95 31.12 11.26 20.21
N ASN A 96 31.09 12.46 20.80
CA ASN A 96 29.98 13.41 20.65
C ASN A 96 29.75 13.85 19.20
N ALA A 97 30.78 13.81 18.35
CA ALA A 97 30.66 14.18 16.94
C ALA A 97 29.91 13.13 16.10
N HIS A 98 29.74 11.91 16.61
CA HIS A 98 29.16 10.77 15.90
C HIS A 98 27.70 10.48 16.29
N ARG A 99 27.09 11.33 17.12
CA ARG A 99 25.67 11.22 17.50
C ARG A 99 24.78 11.41 16.27
N ILE A 100 23.57 10.83 16.27
CA ILE A 100 22.62 11.04 15.17
C ILE A 100 22.14 12.48 15.23
N ALA A 101 22.59 13.31 14.30
CA ALA A 101 22.25 14.74 14.26
C ALA A 101 20.80 14.98 13.79
N PRO A 102 20.22 16.14 14.10
CA PRO A 102 19.01 16.64 13.44
C PRO A 102 19.04 16.41 11.92
N GLY A 103 18.00 15.76 11.38
CA GLY A 103 17.86 15.41 9.97
C GLY A 103 18.72 14.23 9.49
N GLN A 104 19.34 13.46 10.38
CA GLN A 104 20.14 12.28 10.03
C GLN A 104 19.48 10.97 10.49
N SER A 105 19.85 9.86 9.87
CA SER A 105 19.41 8.52 10.25
C SER A 105 20.56 7.52 10.28
N LEU A 106 20.44 6.49 11.12
CA LEU A 106 21.36 5.35 11.20
C LEU A 106 20.59 4.03 11.31
N ILE A 107 21.22 2.92 10.90
CA ILE A 107 20.63 1.58 10.92
C ILE A 107 21.46 0.67 11.82
N PHE A 108 20.81 0.03 12.79
CA PHE A 108 21.39 -0.92 13.73
C PHE A 108 20.84 -2.32 13.45
N GLY A 109 21.70 -3.32 13.32
CA GLY A 109 21.29 -4.70 13.09
C GLY A 109 21.51 -5.56 14.33
N PHE A 110 20.55 -6.42 14.62
CA PHE A 110 20.67 -7.42 15.66
C PHE A 110 19.87 -8.66 15.30
N LYS A 111 20.28 -9.80 15.83
CA LYS A 111 19.56 -11.07 15.71
C LYS A 111 19.14 -11.59 17.07
N MET A 112 18.15 -12.47 17.05
CA MET A 112 17.77 -13.26 18.20
C MET A 112 18.32 -14.67 18.10
N ASN A 113 18.84 -15.18 19.21
CA ASN A 113 19.30 -16.57 19.31
C ASN A 113 18.17 -17.53 19.74
N THR A 114 16.92 -17.09 19.73
CA THR A 114 15.73 -17.92 19.95
C THR A 114 15.31 -18.62 18.66
N PRO A 115 14.56 -19.73 18.72
CA PRO A 115 14.00 -20.37 17.52
C PRO A 115 12.80 -19.60 16.95
N THR A 116 12.16 -18.74 17.76
CA THR A 116 10.97 -17.97 17.39
C THR A 116 11.32 -16.49 17.26
N PRO A 117 10.93 -15.81 16.16
CA PRO A 117 11.12 -14.37 16.01
C PRO A 117 10.23 -13.59 16.98
N ALA A 118 10.79 -12.61 17.70
CA ALA A 118 9.97 -11.62 18.38
C ALA A 118 9.32 -10.68 17.36
N GLN A 119 8.04 -10.38 17.59
CA GLN A 119 7.26 -9.45 16.76
C GLN A 119 7.14 -8.06 17.39
N ASP A 120 7.36 -7.96 18.70
CA ASP A 120 7.33 -6.72 19.47
C ASP A 120 8.66 -6.51 20.17
N PHE A 121 9.19 -5.29 20.07
CA PHE A 121 10.40 -4.86 20.76
C PHE A 121 10.14 -3.59 21.55
N TYR A 122 10.74 -3.51 22.73
CA TYR A 122 10.87 -2.24 23.42
C TYR A 122 12.18 -1.60 22.99
N ILE A 123 12.10 -0.42 22.40
CA ILE A 123 13.24 0.39 21.99
C ILE A 123 13.29 1.62 22.88
N GLN A 124 14.40 1.79 23.60
CA GLN A 124 14.67 3.02 24.33
C GLN A 124 15.76 3.80 23.61
N PHE A 125 15.68 5.12 23.59
CA PHE A 125 16.77 5.96 23.12
C PHE A 125 16.95 7.18 24.00
N ARG A 126 18.16 7.75 23.94
CA ARG A 126 18.50 8.99 24.63
C ARG A 126 18.80 10.08 23.61
N ALA A 127 18.15 11.22 23.80
CA ALA A 127 18.43 12.45 23.10
C ALA A 127 19.19 13.43 24.01
N VAL A 128 20.15 14.16 23.45
CA VAL A 128 20.99 15.13 24.16
C VAL A 128 21.07 16.42 23.37
N ASN A 129 20.98 17.57 24.04
CA ASN A 129 21.10 18.89 23.39
C ASN A 129 22.52 19.50 23.56
N ALA A 130 22.73 20.67 22.96
CA ALA A 130 24.02 21.38 23.02
C ALA A 130 24.44 21.78 24.45
N SER A 131 23.48 21.90 25.38
CA SER A 131 23.71 22.22 26.79
C SER A 131 23.94 20.95 27.66
N ASN A 132 24.16 19.79 27.04
CA ASN A 132 24.27 18.48 27.70
C ASN A 132 23.05 18.07 28.54
N GLN A 133 21.87 18.64 28.28
CA GLN A 133 20.64 18.12 28.86
C GLN A 133 20.23 16.87 28.11
N THR A 134 19.89 15.82 28.85
CA THR A 134 19.46 14.53 28.30
C THR A 134 17.98 14.29 28.51
N LYS A 135 17.35 13.60 27.56
CA LYS A 135 16.00 13.05 27.67
C LYS A 135 16.02 11.61 27.19
N GLU A 136 15.33 10.74 27.92
CA GLU A 136 15.22 9.33 27.58
C GLU A 136 13.77 8.98 27.25
N TYR A 137 13.62 8.08 26.29
CA TYR A 137 12.34 7.75 25.70
C TYR A 137 12.27 6.25 25.42
N ALA A 138 11.12 5.63 25.62
CA ALA A 138 10.89 4.22 25.35
C ALA A 138 9.62 4.02 24.50
N TYR A 139 9.71 3.16 23.49
CA TYR A 139 8.63 2.83 22.56
C TYR A 139 8.51 1.32 22.39
N ARG A 140 7.27 0.87 22.22
CA ARG A 140 6.99 -0.45 21.64
C ARG A 140 7.01 -0.31 20.12
N VAL A 141 7.82 -1.12 19.43
CA VAL A 141 7.99 -1.13 17.97
C VAL A 141 7.77 -2.55 17.45
N LYS A 142 7.02 -2.71 16.35
CA LYS A 142 6.71 -4.01 15.74
C LYS A 142 7.64 -4.33 14.58
N ALA A 143 8.03 -5.59 14.44
CA ALA A 143 8.89 -6.06 13.34
C ALA A 143 8.06 -6.40 12.09
N LEU A 144 8.40 -5.78 10.95
CA LEU A 144 7.76 -6.04 9.66
C LEU A 144 8.38 -7.25 8.96
N GLN A 145 7.58 -8.29 8.65
CA GLN A 145 7.99 -9.38 7.76
C GLN A 145 7.65 -9.02 6.30
N PRO A 146 8.64 -8.94 5.40
CA PRO A 146 8.37 -8.79 3.97
C PRO A 146 7.90 -10.13 3.39
N ILE A 147 6.78 -10.10 2.68
CA ILE A 147 6.31 -11.18 1.84
C ILE A 147 6.20 -10.58 0.44
N GLU A 148 6.95 -11.13 -0.52
CA GLU A 148 6.95 -10.63 -1.90
C GLU A 148 5.60 -10.96 -2.54
N VAL A 149 4.85 -9.92 -2.90
CA VAL A 149 3.62 -10.06 -3.68
C VAL A 149 3.58 -8.91 -4.70
N PRO A 150 3.16 -9.14 -5.97
CA PRO A 150 3.39 -8.20 -7.07
C PRO A 150 2.36 -7.07 -7.07
N LYS A 151 2.80 -5.80 -7.18
CA LYS A 151 1.97 -4.57 -7.13
C LYS A 151 0.83 -4.52 -8.18
N ASP A 152 -0.32 -4.02 -7.75
CA ASP A 152 -1.61 -4.27 -8.43
C ASP A 152 -2.01 -3.27 -9.52
N SER A 153 -1.56 -2.02 -9.47
CA SER A 153 -2.04 -1.00 -10.42
C SER A 153 -0.96 -0.02 -10.82
N SER A 154 -0.02 -0.50 -11.62
CA SER A 154 0.81 0.40 -12.42
C SER A 154 -0.06 1.13 -13.44
N VAL A 155 0.13 2.45 -13.52
CA VAL A 155 -0.75 3.36 -14.24
C VAL A 155 0.07 4.38 -15.00
N SER A 156 -0.39 4.72 -16.20
CA SER A 156 0.19 5.81 -16.98
C SER A 156 -0.89 6.59 -17.70
N ALA A 157 -0.64 7.88 -17.89
CA ALA A 157 -1.52 8.74 -18.66
C ALA A 157 -0.70 9.62 -19.59
N SER A 158 -1.26 9.91 -20.76
CA SER A 158 -0.72 10.90 -21.67
C SER A 158 -1.84 11.79 -22.17
N MET A 159 -1.69 13.09 -22.03
CA MET A 159 -2.67 14.06 -22.50
C MET A 159 -2.05 14.95 -23.56
N GLN A 160 -2.78 15.15 -24.65
CA GLN A 160 -2.45 16.13 -25.67
C GLN A 160 -3.42 17.30 -25.59
N THR A 161 -2.90 18.45 -25.17
CA THR A 161 -3.68 19.68 -25.01
C THR A 161 -3.20 20.74 -26.01
N PRO A 162 -4.09 21.26 -26.88
CA PRO A 162 -3.73 22.37 -27.74
C PRO A 162 -3.50 23.64 -26.90
N ALA A 163 -2.65 24.55 -27.36
CA ALA A 163 -2.49 25.88 -26.77
C ALA A 163 -3.55 26.86 -27.29
N ALA A 164 -3.99 27.79 -26.44
CA ALA A 164 -5.04 28.76 -26.79
C ALA A 164 -4.57 29.89 -27.72
N GLY A 165 -3.26 30.13 -27.81
CA GLY A 165 -2.69 30.79 -28.98
C GLY A 165 -2.90 32.28 -29.15
N VAL A 166 -3.06 33.09 -28.11
CA VAL A 166 -3.20 34.55 -28.32
C VAL A 166 -1.85 35.26 -28.26
N GLY A 167 -1.20 35.36 -29.44
CA GLY A 167 -0.26 36.42 -29.84
C GLY A 167 1.18 36.32 -29.35
N GLY A 168 2.14 36.57 -30.24
CA GLY A 168 3.54 36.87 -29.87
C GLY A 168 3.67 38.10 -28.96
N PRO A 169 4.89 38.60 -28.69
CA PRO A 169 5.18 39.52 -27.58
C PRO A 169 4.42 40.84 -27.69
N GLY A 170 3.20 40.86 -27.17
CA GLY A 170 2.37 42.03 -26.87
C GLY A 170 2.32 42.22 -25.35
N PRO A 171 1.89 43.39 -24.85
CA PRO A 171 2.08 43.75 -23.45
C PRO A 171 1.24 42.86 -22.52
N GLY A 172 1.90 41.86 -21.96
CA GLY A 172 1.38 40.82 -21.08
C GLY A 172 2.49 39.79 -20.88
N GLY A 173 2.68 39.30 -19.65
CA GLY A 173 3.79 38.39 -19.33
C GLY A 173 3.76 37.07 -20.12
N ASP A 174 4.83 36.29 -19.99
CA ASP A 174 4.95 34.99 -20.67
C ASP A 174 3.77 34.06 -20.33
N PRO A 175 3.25 33.29 -21.30
CA PRO A 175 2.14 32.38 -21.06
C PRO A 175 2.57 31.25 -20.11
N ILE A 176 1.62 30.81 -19.27
CA ILE A 176 1.83 29.76 -18.28
C ILE A 176 0.80 28.65 -18.52
N LEU A 177 1.24 27.40 -18.48
CA LEU A 177 0.35 26.24 -18.42
C LEU A 177 0.14 25.87 -16.94
N TYR A 178 -1.08 26.01 -16.46
CA TYR A 178 -1.47 25.57 -15.12
C TYR A 178 -2.01 24.14 -15.16
N ILE A 179 -1.49 23.31 -14.27
CA ILE A 179 -1.86 21.90 -14.13
C ILE A 179 -2.18 21.63 -12.66
N ASP A 180 -3.29 20.97 -12.41
CA ASP A 180 -3.64 20.37 -11.11
C ASP A 180 -4.03 18.92 -11.33
N TYR A 181 -3.20 18.02 -10.80
CA TYR A 181 -3.34 16.58 -10.94
C TYR A 181 -3.56 15.95 -9.56
N ALA A 182 -4.69 15.28 -9.38
CA ALA A 182 -5.03 14.62 -8.13
C ALA A 182 -4.61 13.15 -8.14
N PHE A 183 -4.01 12.71 -7.04
CA PHE A 183 -3.71 11.31 -6.75
C PHE A 183 -4.26 11.02 -5.34
N LEU A 184 -5.57 10.81 -5.28
CA LEU A 184 -6.33 10.67 -4.03
C LEU A 184 -6.21 9.28 -3.39
N THR A 185 -5.44 8.39 -4.01
CA THR A 185 -5.22 7.01 -3.54
C THR A 185 -3.77 6.83 -3.11
N PRO A 186 -3.53 5.99 -2.09
CA PRO A 186 -2.19 5.65 -1.64
C PRO A 186 -1.29 5.23 -2.81
N THR A 187 -0.27 6.04 -3.08
CA THR A 187 0.64 5.88 -4.22
C THR A 187 2.07 5.70 -3.72
N THR A 188 2.82 4.73 -4.26
CA THR A 188 4.22 4.45 -3.87
C THR A 188 5.25 5.16 -4.73
N GLN A 189 4.91 5.45 -5.99
CA GLN A 189 5.74 6.17 -6.95
C GLN A 189 4.87 7.09 -7.79
N PHE A 190 5.34 8.30 -8.10
CA PHE A 190 4.61 9.23 -8.97
C PHE A 190 5.53 10.10 -9.80
N GLN A 191 5.17 10.32 -11.06
CA GLN A 191 5.86 11.24 -11.95
C GLN A 191 4.87 12.01 -12.84
N ILE A 192 5.16 13.29 -13.08
CA ILE A 192 4.54 14.07 -14.15
C ILE A 192 5.61 14.84 -14.93
N GLU A 193 5.52 14.79 -16.26
CA GLU A 193 6.36 15.51 -17.21
C GLU A 193 5.52 16.36 -18.16
N THR A 194 5.94 17.60 -18.40
CA THR A 194 5.34 18.48 -19.39
C THR A 194 6.30 18.70 -20.54
N ARG A 195 5.86 18.47 -21.77
CA ARG A 195 6.64 18.64 -23.00
C ARG A 195 5.96 19.59 -23.97
N ASP A 196 6.76 20.42 -24.64
CA ASP A 196 6.26 21.34 -25.66
C ASP A 196 6.00 20.66 -27.02
N ALA A 197 5.57 21.45 -28.01
CA ALA A 197 5.26 20.98 -29.36
C ALA A 197 6.45 20.34 -30.10
N ASN A 198 7.69 20.61 -29.70
CA ASN A 198 8.90 19.99 -30.25
C ASN A 198 9.36 18.78 -29.40
N ALA A 199 8.51 18.30 -28.49
CA ALA A 199 8.79 17.27 -27.50
C ALA A 199 9.91 17.62 -26.49
N ALA A 200 10.30 18.90 -26.39
CA ALA A 200 11.27 19.33 -25.41
C ALA A 200 10.64 19.35 -24.01
N LEU A 201 11.34 18.79 -23.02
CA LEU A 201 10.90 18.76 -21.63
C LEU A 201 10.92 20.18 -21.05
N ARG A 202 9.78 20.63 -20.52
CA ARG A 202 9.59 21.96 -19.92
C ARG A 202 9.48 21.90 -18.40
N ASP A 203 8.91 20.83 -17.86
CA ASP A 203 8.79 20.63 -16.42
C ASP A 203 8.77 19.14 -16.09
N ARG A 204 9.27 18.78 -14.89
CA ARG A 204 9.22 17.42 -14.34
C ARG A 204 9.09 17.46 -12.82
N VAL A 205 8.16 16.66 -12.30
CA VAL A 205 8.07 16.30 -10.88
C VAL A 205 8.18 14.79 -10.77
N PHE A 206 8.96 14.32 -9.81
CA PHE A 206 9.19 12.90 -9.59
C PHE A 206 9.30 12.61 -8.10
N TYR A 207 8.50 11.66 -7.64
CA TYR A 207 8.59 11.03 -6.33
C TYR A 207 9.03 9.58 -6.56
N PRO A 208 10.20 9.17 -6.02
CA PRO A 208 10.71 7.82 -6.19
C PRO A 208 9.83 6.80 -5.48
N GLU A 209 9.96 5.55 -5.90
CA GLU A 209 9.24 4.45 -5.29
C GLU A 209 9.65 4.25 -3.82
N ILE A 210 8.65 4.10 -2.95
CA ILE A 210 8.86 3.73 -1.55
C ILE A 210 9.26 2.25 -1.47
N PRO A 211 10.33 1.90 -0.73
CA PRO A 211 10.76 0.51 -0.58
C PRO A 211 9.70 -0.38 0.09
N ASP A 212 9.63 -1.66 -0.27
CA ASP A 212 8.65 -2.60 0.29
C ASP A 212 9.02 -3.10 1.71
N PRO A 213 8.04 -3.45 2.58
CA PRO A 213 6.60 -3.27 2.40
C PRO A 213 6.14 -1.88 2.91
N PRO A 214 5.38 -1.10 2.12
CA PRO A 214 4.86 0.17 2.60
C PRO A 214 3.64 -0.06 3.51
N HIS A 215 3.58 0.68 4.62
CA HIS A 215 2.38 0.82 5.42
C HIS A 215 1.57 2.05 5.04
N LEU A 216 0.28 2.09 5.44
CA LEU A 216 -0.64 3.19 5.16
C LEU A 216 -0.04 4.58 5.48
N GLU A 217 0.92 4.64 6.41
CA GLU A 217 1.61 5.85 6.84
C GLU A 217 2.72 6.37 5.90
N HIS A 218 3.14 5.64 4.87
CA HIS A 218 4.18 6.10 3.94
C HIS A 218 3.69 6.52 2.57
N TYR A 219 2.44 6.26 2.21
CA TYR A 219 1.98 6.56 0.87
C TYR A 219 1.83 8.06 0.62
N PHE A 220 2.01 8.44 -0.64
CA PHE A 220 1.65 9.76 -1.09
C PHE A 220 0.15 9.81 -1.39
N VAL A 221 -0.55 10.78 -0.80
CA VAL A 221 -1.88 11.22 -1.22
C VAL A 221 -1.87 12.74 -1.38
N GLY A 222 -2.57 13.26 -2.36
CA GLY A 222 -2.73 14.70 -2.52
C GLY A 222 -2.86 15.15 -3.97
N ASN A 223 -2.50 16.41 -4.20
CA ASN A 223 -2.57 17.06 -5.49
C ASN A 223 -1.19 17.61 -5.88
N VAL A 224 -0.81 17.41 -7.13
CA VAL A 224 0.34 18.08 -7.74
C VAL A 224 -0.17 19.26 -8.56
N THR A 225 0.07 20.46 -8.04
CA THR A 225 -0.20 21.71 -8.75
C THR A 225 1.09 22.28 -9.36
N ARG A 226 1.06 22.63 -10.65
CA ARG A 226 2.20 23.17 -11.40
C ARG A 226 1.81 24.39 -12.23
N GLU A 227 2.71 25.36 -12.27
CA GLU A 227 2.70 26.47 -13.23
C GLU A 227 3.94 26.32 -14.12
N VAL A 228 3.73 25.93 -15.37
CA VAL A 228 4.82 25.65 -16.32
C VAL A 228 4.98 26.84 -17.26
N ASN A 229 6.18 27.43 -17.28
CA ASN A 229 6.50 28.52 -18.22
C ASN A 229 6.43 27.99 -19.67
N ALA A 230 5.63 28.66 -20.49
CA ALA A 230 5.40 28.28 -21.88
C ALA A 230 5.83 29.36 -22.88
N THR A 231 6.88 30.11 -22.54
CA THR A 231 7.48 31.13 -23.42
C THR A 231 7.69 30.57 -24.84
N GLY A 232 7.16 31.28 -25.83
CA GLY A 232 7.28 30.92 -27.25
C GLY A 232 6.20 29.97 -27.77
N VAL A 233 5.20 29.59 -26.97
CA VAL A 233 4.04 28.82 -27.44
C VAL A 233 3.26 29.57 -28.53
N ARG A 234 2.82 28.84 -29.55
CA ARG A 234 2.03 29.34 -30.67
C ARG A 234 0.60 28.80 -30.64
N GLN A 235 -0.27 29.44 -31.40
CA GLN A 235 -1.64 28.95 -31.56
C GLN A 235 -1.66 27.57 -32.20
N GLY A 236 -2.41 26.65 -31.58
CA GLY A 236 -2.52 25.27 -32.05
C GLY A 236 -1.32 24.38 -31.72
N ASP A 237 -0.27 24.90 -31.05
CA ASP A 237 0.81 24.05 -30.55
C ASP A 237 0.24 22.96 -29.64
N LEU A 238 0.65 21.72 -29.88
CA LEU A 238 0.17 20.57 -29.12
C LEU A 238 1.17 20.22 -28.02
N TRP A 239 0.78 20.47 -26.78
CA TRP A 239 1.59 20.15 -25.60
C TRP A 239 1.22 18.78 -25.07
N THR A 240 2.22 18.07 -24.56
CA THR A 240 2.06 16.72 -24.02
C THR A 240 2.31 16.74 -22.52
N LEU A 241 1.38 16.17 -21.77
CA LEU A 241 1.53 15.90 -20.34
C LEU A 241 1.58 14.39 -20.16
N ASP A 242 2.70 13.88 -19.67
CA ASP A 242 2.90 12.45 -19.44
C ASP A 242 2.96 12.20 -17.93
N VAL A 243 2.17 11.25 -17.44
CA VAL A 243 2.06 10.86 -16.04
C VAL A 243 2.32 9.37 -15.91
N GLY A 244 3.06 8.98 -14.88
CA GLY A 244 3.27 7.58 -14.51
C GLY A 244 3.22 7.43 -13.00
N GLY A 245 2.70 6.31 -12.51
CA GLY A 245 2.68 6.03 -11.09
C GLY A 245 2.39 4.56 -10.78
N THR A 246 2.61 4.24 -9.51
CA THR A 246 2.36 2.92 -8.94
C THR A 246 1.46 3.10 -7.74
N GLN A 247 0.24 2.58 -7.81
CA GLN A 247 -0.76 2.71 -6.75
C GLN A 247 -0.90 1.40 -5.98
N TRP A 248 -1.27 1.53 -4.70
CA TRP A 248 -1.62 0.39 -3.86
C TRP A 248 -2.91 -0.31 -4.32
N CYS A 249 -3.83 0.47 -4.86
CA CYS A 249 -5.10 0.00 -5.37
C CYS A 249 -5.55 0.81 -6.57
N GLY A 250 -6.48 0.27 -7.37
CA GLY A 250 -6.99 0.85 -8.62
C GLY A 250 -7.81 2.15 -8.48
N GLY A 251 -7.36 3.09 -7.65
CA GLY A 251 -8.05 4.33 -7.34
C GLY A 251 -8.21 5.30 -8.52
N ALA A 252 -8.90 6.40 -8.23
CA ALA A 252 -9.16 7.41 -9.26
C ALA A 252 -7.88 8.18 -9.62
N MET A 253 -7.66 8.33 -10.92
CA MET A 253 -6.58 9.11 -11.51
C MET A 253 -7.14 10.15 -12.46
N GLY A 254 -6.47 11.30 -12.57
CA GLY A 254 -6.74 12.25 -13.65
C GLY A 254 -6.53 13.70 -13.26
N TRP A 255 -7.17 14.55 -14.05
CA TRP A 255 -6.91 15.98 -14.05
C TRP A 255 -8.03 16.70 -13.30
N ASP A 256 -7.69 17.52 -12.31
CA ASP A 256 -8.65 18.34 -11.57
C ASP A 256 -8.84 19.71 -12.22
N ALA A 257 -7.73 20.32 -12.63
CA ALA A 257 -7.74 21.57 -13.38
C ALA A 257 -6.62 21.61 -14.42
N LEU A 258 -6.93 22.14 -15.60
CA LEU A 258 -5.98 22.38 -16.67
C LEU A 258 -6.39 23.63 -17.43
N TYR A 259 -5.51 24.62 -17.50
CA TYR A 259 -5.77 25.84 -18.26
C TYR A 259 -4.49 26.58 -18.63
N TRP A 260 -4.58 27.34 -19.71
CA TRP A 260 -3.54 28.28 -20.10
C TRP A 260 -3.82 29.65 -19.47
N LEU A 261 -2.80 30.25 -18.90
CA LEU A 261 -2.78 31.61 -18.40
C LEU A 261 -2.03 32.52 -19.36
N HIS A 262 -2.62 33.67 -19.66
CA HIS A 262 -1.95 34.75 -20.37
C HIS A 262 -2.45 36.10 -19.82
N GLY A 263 -1.58 36.80 -19.09
CA GLY A 263 -2.00 37.95 -18.28
C GLY A 263 -3.09 37.55 -17.27
N ALA A 264 -4.25 38.21 -17.34
CA ALA A 264 -5.40 37.91 -16.49
C ALA A 264 -6.40 36.89 -17.10
N SER A 265 -6.16 36.43 -18.33
CA SER A 265 -7.07 35.52 -19.04
C SER A 265 -6.74 34.06 -18.77
N GLN A 266 -7.79 33.25 -18.57
CA GLN A 266 -7.68 31.79 -18.43
C GLN A 266 -8.37 31.09 -19.61
N PHE A 267 -7.68 30.13 -20.23
CA PHE A 267 -8.23 29.28 -21.29
C PHE A 267 -8.29 27.84 -20.79
N ARG A 268 -9.47 27.44 -20.29
CA ARG A 268 -9.70 26.13 -19.69
C ARG A 268 -9.70 25.01 -20.71
N ARG A 269 -9.26 23.83 -20.26
CA ARG A 269 -9.24 22.59 -21.04
C ARG A 269 -10.13 21.53 -20.38
N PRO A 270 -10.63 20.55 -21.16
CA PRO A 270 -11.27 19.36 -20.62
C PRO A 270 -10.45 18.69 -19.53
N THR A 271 -11.11 18.39 -18.41
CA THR A 271 -10.52 17.68 -17.27
C THR A 271 -11.42 16.53 -16.87
N VAL A 272 -10.82 15.36 -16.69
CA VAL A 272 -11.53 14.11 -16.40
C VAL A 272 -10.69 13.27 -15.45
N GLN A 273 -11.37 12.58 -14.55
CA GLN A 273 -10.81 11.49 -13.75
C GLN A 273 -11.39 10.17 -14.22
N TRP A 274 -10.61 9.10 -14.13
CA TRP A 274 -11.03 7.75 -14.41
C TRP A 274 -10.63 6.82 -13.27
N ARG A 275 -11.37 5.73 -13.10
CA ARG A 275 -11.10 4.71 -12.09
C ARG A 275 -11.59 3.35 -12.59
N PHE A 276 -10.78 2.31 -12.41
CA PHE A 276 -11.21 0.93 -12.65
C PHE A 276 -11.50 0.25 -11.32
N THR A 277 -12.59 -0.50 -11.25
CA THR A 277 -12.80 -1.40 -10.11
C THR A 277 -11.84 -2.58 -10.17
N PRO A 278 -11.51 -3.18 -9.02
CA PRO A 278 -10.95 -4.53 -9.02
C PRO A 278 -11.85 -5.52 -9.77
N SER A 279 -11.23 -6.60 -10.22
CA SER A 279 -11.88 -7.67 -10.97
C SER A 279 -12.79 -8.48 -10.07
N VAL A 280 -14.05 -8.63 -10.45
CA VAL A 280 -15.00 -9.53 -9.79
C VAL A 280 -15.08 -10.83 -10.56
N ARG A 281 -14.55 -11.92 -10.00
CA ARG A 281 -14.55 -13.24 -10.63
C ARG A 281 -15.95 -13.84 -10.65
N GLN A 282 -16.37 -14.24 -11.85
CA GLN A 282 -17.64 -14.90 -12.09
C GLN A 282 -17.47 -16.42 -12.05
N SER A 283 -18.58 -17.14 -11.89
CA SER A 283 -18.58 -18.61 -11.81
C SER A 283 -18.13 -19.31 -13.10
N ASP A 284 -18.24 -18.64 -14.26
CA ASP A 284 -17.75 -19.11 -15.55
C ASP A 284 -16.26 -18.82 -15.78
N GLY A 285 -15.57 -18.22 -14.79
CA GLY A 285 -14.17 -17.81 -14.88
C GLY A 285 -13.93 -16.49 -15.61
N SER A 286 -14.99 -15.82 -16.09
CA SER A 286 -14.90 -14.44 -16.57
C SER A 286 -14.72 -13.46 -15.41
N ARG A 287 -14.30 -12.23 -15.72
CA ARG A 287 -14.10 -11.17 -14.72
C ARG A 287 -14.89 -9.93 -15.10
N ALA A 288 -15.75 -9.47 -14.20
CA ALA A 288 -16.52 -8.25 -14.37
C ALA A 288 -15.76 -7.05 -13.81
N ILE A 289 -15.71 -5.96 -14.58
CA ILE A 289 -14.96 -4.75 -14.27
C ILE A 289 -15.81 -3.53 -14.62
N GLN A 290 -15.70 -2.47 -13.83
CA GLN A 290 -16.35 -1.19 -14.10
C GLN A 290 -15.31 -0.09 -14.26
N LEU A 291 -15.47 0.72 -15.31
CA LEU A 291 -14.75 1.98 -15.49
C LEU A 291 -15.67 3.14 -15.11
N THR A 292 -15.28 3.93 -14.12
CA THR A 292 -15.92 5.22 -13.83
C THR A 292 -15.15 6.33 -14.54
N LEU A 293 -15.87 7.20 -15.26
CA LEU A 293 -15.34 8.44 -15.83
C LEU A 293 -16.06 9.63 -15.21
N ARG A 294 -15.32 10.57 -14.62
CA ARG A 294 -15.85 11.74 -13.91
C ARG A 294 -15.35 13.03 -14.53
N ASN A 295 -16.26 13.93 -14.89
CA ASN A 295 -15.91 15.28 -15.28
C ASN A 295 -15.64 16.12 -14.02
N THR A 296 -14.40 16.58 -13.85
CA THR A 296 -13.98 17.43 -12.72
C THR A 296 -14.21 18.92 -13.00
N GLY A 297 -14.42 19.27 -14.27
CA GLY A 297 -14.56 20.63 -14.74
C GLY A 297 -15.96 21.24 -14.52
N SER A 298 -16.08 22.52 -14.91
CA SER A 298 -17.31 23.30 -14.80
C SER A 298 -18.14 23.36 -16.09
N SER A 299 -17.71 22.66 -17.15
CA SER A 299 -18.35 22.69 -18.47
C SER A 299 -18.67 21.27 -18.91
N SER A 300 -19.77 21.10 -19.65
CA SER A 300 -20.14 19.79 -20.21
C SER A 300 -19.07 19.36 -21.21
N LEU A 301 -18.72 18.08 -21.18
CA LEU A 301 -17.76 17.44 -22.08
C LEU A 301 -18.51 16.53 -23.03
N GLU A 302 -18.29 16.68 -24.32
CA GLU A 302 -18.85 15.80 -25.34
C GLU A 302 -17.73 15.27 -26.24
N GLY A 303 -17.87 14.03 -26.72
CA GLY A 303 -16.95 13.45 -27.68
C GLY A 303 -17.04 11.94 -27.76
N GLU A 304 -15.90 11.29 -27.97
CA GLU A 304 -15.83 9.85 -28.22
C GLU A 304 -14.91 9.16 -27.22
N PHE A 305 -15.28 7.94 -26.84
CA PHE A 305 -14.55 7.09 -25.92
C PHE A 305 -14.25 5.73 -26.57
N TRP A 306 -13.01 5.27 -26.40
CA TRP A 306 -12.56 3.94 -26.81
C TRP A 306 -11.90 3.22 -25.62
N LEU A 307 -12.20 1.94 -25.47
CA LEU A 307 -11.57 1.04 -24.49
C LEU A 307 -10.94 -0.16 -25.20
N TYR A 308 -9.73 -0.51 -24.81
CA TYR A 308 -8.95 -1.65 -25.31
C TYR A 308 -8.55 -2.52 -24.14
N THR A 309 -8.99 -3.79 -24.12
CA THR A 309 -8.75 -4.69 -22.98
C THR A 309 -7.66 -5.73 -23.25
N GLN A 310 -6.95 -5.65 -24.39
CA GLN A 310 -6.01 -6.68 -24.87
C GLN A 310 -4.54 -6.36 -24.59
N GLY A 311 -4.22 -5.51 -23.61
CA GLY A 311 -2.86 -5.12 -23.28
C GLY A 311 -2.05 -6.18 -22.56
N ASN A 312 -0.77 -6.31 -22.92
CA ASN A 312 0.15 -7.27 -22.32
C ASN A 312 1.31 -6.63 -21.53
N GLN A 313 1.45 -5.31 -21.57
CA GLN A 313 2.50 -4.58 -20.86
C GLN A 313 2.08 -3.13 -20.61
N LEU A 314 2.60 -2.47 -19.57
CA LEU A 314 2.38 -1.04 -19.41
C LEU A 314 3.04 -0.28 -20.55
N LEU A 315 2.32 0.69 -21.14
CA LEU A 315 2.86 1.58 -22.16
C LEU A 315 2.93 2.99 -21.64
N GLU A 316 3.91 3.73 -22.10
CA GLU A 316 4.12 5.11 -21.67
C GLU A 316 4.43 6.02 -22.86
N GLY A 317 4.22 7.32 -22.67
CA GLY A 317 4.56 8.37 -23.62
C GLY A 317 4.08 8.06 -25.05
N ALA A 318 5.00 8.07 -26.00
CA ALA A 318 4.68 7.90 -27.42
C ALA A 318 4.07 6.52 -27.75
N ALA A 319 4.49 5.46 -27.05
CA ALA A 319 3.97 4.12 -27.29
C ALA A 319 2.49 4.03 -26.88
N LEU A 320 2.14 4.62 -25.74
CA LEU A 320 0.75 4.72 -25.27
C LEU A 320 -0.12 5.48 -26.27
N ARG A 321 0.35 6.66 -26.73
CA ARG A 321 -0.38 7.51 -27.70
C ARG A 321 -0.56 6.85 -29.07
N GLN A 322 0.25 5.86 -29.43
CA GLN A 322 0.19 5.19 -30.74
C GLN A 322 -0.47 3.82 -30.68
N TRP A 323 -0.85 3.33 -29.49
CA TRP A 323 -1.30 1.96 -29.27
C TRP A 323 -2.50 1.54 -30.14
N ARG A 324 -3.43 2.46 -30.41
CA ARG A 324 -4.61 2.23 -31.29
C ARG A 324 -4.27 1.75 -32.70
N THR A 325 -3.03 1.97 -33.17
CA THR A 325 -2.58 1.45 -34.47
C THR A 325 -2.34 -0.06 -34.46
N ARG A 326 -2.25 -0.66 -33.27
CA ARG A 326 -1.90 -2.07 -33.06
C ARG A 326 -3.10 -2.96 -32.72
N PHE A 327 -4.18 -2.39 -32.18
CA PHE A 327 -5.35 -3.14 -31.71
C PHE A 327 -6.66 -2.45 -32.09
N GLN A 328 -7.70 -3.25 -32.30
CA GLN A 328 -9.07 -2.73 -32.45
C GLN A 328 -9.68 -2.48 -31.07
N PRO A 329 -10.53 -1.43 -30.93
CA PRO A 329 -11.19 -1.16 -29.66
C PRO A 329 -12.15 -2.29 -29.29
N SER A 330 -12.11 -2.69 -28.02
CA SER A 330 -13.06 -3.64 -27.44
C SER A 330 -14.43 -2.99 -27.22
N LEU A 331 -14.44 -1.68 -26.95
CA LEU A 331 -15.64 -0.85 -26.86
C LEU A 331 -15.34 0.51 -27.48
N GLN A 332 -16.29 1.04 -28.24
CA GLN A 332 -16.29 2.40 -28.74
C GLN A 332 -17.69 3.00 -28.57
N ARG A 333 -17.79 4.21 -28.05
CA ARG A 333 -19.07 4.91 -27.93
C ARG A 333 -18.91 6.42 -27.82
N PRO A 334 -19.93 7.19 -28.24
CA PRO A 334 -20.04 8.58 -27.86
C PRO A 334 -20.19 8.71 -26.35
N ILE A 335 -19.65 9.80 -25.81
CA ILE A 335 -19.70 10.14 -24.39
C ILE A 335 -20.15 11.58 -24.21
N ARG A 336 -20.99 11.79 -23.19
CA ARG A 336 -21.34 13.10 -22.68
C ARG A 336 -21.23 13.07 -21.16
N LEU A 337 -20.42 13.97 -20.61
CA LEU A 337 -20.22 14.14 -19.17
C LEU A 337 -20.59 15.57 -18.79
N ASP A 338 -21.73 15.73 -18.14
CA ASP A 338 -22.13 17.03 -17.60
C ASP A 338 -21.19 17.47 -16.46
N PRO A 339 -21.15 18.77 -16.10
CA PRO A 339 -20.23 19.27 -15.09
C PRO A 339 -20.37 18.55 -13.75
N ARG A 340 -19.24 18.10 -13.18
CA ARG A 340 -19.18 17.41 -11.88
C ARG A 340 -19.99 16.10 -11.79
N THR A 341 -20.35 15.52 -12.92
CA THR A 341 -21.02 14.20 -12.95
C THR A 341 -20.05 13.10 -13.36
N GLU A 342 -20.47 11.86 -13.11
CA GLU A 342 -19.76 10.66 -13.50
C GLU A 342 -20.66 9.70 -14.25
N ILE A 343 -20.04 8.83 -15.05
CA ILE A 343 -20.70 7.67 -15.65
C ILE A 343 -19.89 6.43 -15.33
N THR A 344 -20.59 5.30 -15.25
CA THR A 344 -19.99 3.99 -15.05
C THR A 344 -20.21 3.12 -16.29
N ILE A 345 -19.14 2.52 -16.79
CA ILE A 345 -19.11 1.68 -17.98
C ILE A 345 -18.67 0.27 -17.54
N PRO A 346 -19.60 -0.68 -17.40
CA PRO A 346 -19.25 -2.06 -17.11
C PRO A 346 -18.73 -2.77 -18.37
N PHE A 347 -17.79 -3.69 -18.20
CA PHE A 347 -17.34 -4.62 -19.22
C PHE A 347 -16.88 -5.93 -18.59
N ILE A 348 -16.78 -6.97 -19.42
CA ILE A 348 -16.40 -8.32 -18.99
C ILE A 348 -15.12 -8.73 -19.71
N ILE A 349 -14.18 -9.27 -18.96
CA ILE A 349 -13.02 -9.98 -19.49
C ILE A 349 -13.37 -11.47 -19.62
N PRO A 350 -13.29 -12.06 -20.83
CA PRO A 350 -13.65 -13.47 -21.03
C PRO A 350 -12.80 -14.43 -20.20
N ALA A 351 -13.38 -15.57 -19.84
CA ALA A 351 -12.68 -16.66 -19.18
C ALA A 351 -11.45 -17.14 -19.97
N GLY A 352 -10.41 -17.59 -19.27
CA GLY A 352 -9.14 -18.04 -19.87
C GLY A 352 -8.21 -16.91 -20.33
N THR A 353 -8.63 -15.65 -20.18
CA THR A 353 -7.75 -14.51 -20.38
C THR A 353 -6.74 -14.40 -19.23
N PRO A 354 -5.43 -14.20 -19.50
CA PRO A 354 -4.44 -14.00 -18.46
C PRO A 354 -4.74 -12.81 -17.54
N ALA A 355 -4.37 -12.95 -16.26
CA ALA A 355 -4.45 -11.88 -15.27
C ALA A 355 -3.35 -10.83 -15.41
N SER A 356 -3.48 -9.72 -14.67
CA SER A 356 -2.51 -8.63 -14.61
C SER A 356 -2.24 -7.98 -15.97
N ARG A 357 -3.29 -7.89 -16.79
CA ARG A 357 -3.23 -7.30 -18.14
C ARG A 357 -3.44 -5.80 -18.10
N PHE A 358 -3.22 -5.12 -19.21
CA PHE A 358 -3.37 -3.65 -19.27
C PHE A 358 -4.63 -3.25 -20.04
N PHE A 359 -5.41 -2.36 -19.43
CA PHE A 359 -6.52 -1.67 -20.06
C PHE A 359 -6.04 -0.34 -20.58
N TYR A 360 -6.38 -0.01 -21.83
CA TYR A 360 -6.10 1.31 -22.39
C TYR A 360 -7.39 2.01 -22.74
N GLY A 361 -7.46 3.29 -22.41
CA GLY A 361 -8.53 4.16 -22.83
C GLY A 361 -8.04 5.31 -23.69
N GLU A 362 -8.89 5.74 -24.62
CA GLU A 362 -8.76 6.98 -25.36
C GLU A 362 -10.04 7.79 -25.20
N LEU A 363 -9.89 9.06 -24.85
CA LEU A 363 -10.96 10.03 -24.74
C LEU A 363 -10.61 11.22 -25.63
N GLU A 364 -11.45 11.49 -26.63
CA GLU A 364 -11.44 12.78 -27.33
C GLU A 364 -12.58 13.61 -26.77
N LEU A 365 -12.25 14.65 -25.99
CA LEU A 365 -13.24 15.47 -25.27
C LEU A 365 -13.22 16.91 -25.77
N ARG A 366 -14.41 17.49 -25.95
CA ARG A 366 -14.62 18.87 -26.35
C ARG A 366 -15.46 19.60 -25.32
N GLN A 367 -15.08 20.85 -25.06
CA GLN A 367 -15.92 21.81 -24.34
C GLN A 367 -16.51 22.81 -25.34
N PRO A 368 -17.67 23.43 -25.05
CA PRO A 368 -18.24 24.44 -25.91
C PRO A 368 -17.24 25.57 -26.23
N GLY A 369 -16.96 25.78 -27.51
CA GLY A 369 -16.06 26.85 -27.97
C GLY A 369 -14.56 26.59 -27.79
N VAL A 370 -14.15 25.36 -27.48
CA VAL A 370 -12.75 24.98 -27.23
C VAL A 370 -12.36 23.79 -28.11
N ASP A 371 -11.12 23.80 -28.62
CA ASP A 371 -10.55 22.67 -29.36
C ASP A 371 -10.51 21.38 -28.52
N ALA A 372 -10.61 20.24 -29.21
CA ALA A 372 -10.58 18.93 -28.56
C ALA A 372 -9.27 18.70 -27.80
N THR A 373 -9.38 18.10 -26.62
CA THR A 373 -8.25 17.55 -25.87
C THR A 373 -8.33 16.04 -25.94
N ARG A 374 -7.20 15.40 -26.23
CA ARG A 374 -7.09 13.95 -26.28
C ARG A 374 -6.38 13.43 -25.05
N ILE A 375 -6.95 12.42 -24.44
CA ILE A 375 -6.45 11.79 -23.23
C ILE A 375 -6.29 10.31 -23.52
N TYR A 376 -5.12 9.80 -23.22
CA TYR A 376 -4.73 8.40 -23.28
C TYR A 376 -4.42 7.96 -21.87
N PHE A 377 -4.89 6.79 -21.48
CA PHE A 377 -4.54 6.22 -20.19
C PHE A 377 -4.34 4.72 -20.30
N ALA A 378 -3.47 4.19 -19.46
CA ALA A 378 -3.26 2.78 -19.23
C ALA A 378 -3.42 2.48 -17.74
N HIS A 379 -4.08 1.37 -17.45
CA HIS A 379 -4.29 0.89 -16.08
C HIS A 379 -4.11 -0.63 -16.07
N GLN A 380 -3.32 -1.14 -15.15
CA GLN A 380 -3.18 -2.59 -14.95
C GLN A 380 -4.39 -3.17 -14.24
N GLU A 381 -5.00 -4.20 -14.82
CA GLU A 381 -6.06 -4.99 -14.19
C GLU A 381 -5.67 -5.39 -12.76
N ALA A 382 -6.41 -4.89 -11.78
CA ALA A 382 -6.37 -5.36 -10.40
C ALA A 382 -7.20 -6.64 -10.31
N ASP A 383 -6.54 -7.79 -10.27
CA ASP A 383 -7.13 -9.14 -10.12
C ASP A 383 -6.44 -9.90 -8.98
N ALA A 384 -6.05 -9.17 -7.94
CA ALA A 384 -5.52 -9.73 -6.71
C ALA A 384 -6.59 -9.75 -5.61
N PRO A 385 -6.30 -10.42 -4.48
CA PRO A 385 -7.19 -10.44 -3.33
C PRO A 385 -7.51 -9.03 -2.81
N ALA A 386 -8.77 -8.80 -2.44
CA ALA A 386 -9.21 -7.60 -1.73
C ALA A 386 -8.58 -7.49 -0.34
N LEU A 387 -8.35 -8.61 0.34
CA LEU A 387 -7.65 -8.65 1.62
C LEU A 387 -6.72 -9.85 1.69
N ILE A 388 -5.60 -9.64 2.38
CA ILE A 388 -4.64 -10.68 2.69
C ILE A 388 -4.25 -10.52 4.16
N GLY A 389 -4.37 -11.60 4.93
CA GLY A 389 -3.91 -11.61 6.32
C GLY A 389 -3.16 -12.87 6.67
N TYR A 390 -2.52 -12.84 7.83
CA TYR A 390 -1.64 -13.91 8.30
C TYR A 390 -1.94 -14.27 9.75
N MET A 391 -1.92 -15.57 10.04
CA MET A 391 -2.36 -16.13 11.33
C MET A 391 -1.23 -16.77 12.16
N GLY A 392 0.04 -16.46 11.89
CA GLY A 392 1.14 -17.11 12.62
C GLY A 392 1.32 -18.58 12.26
N THR A 393 2.17 -19.31 12.98
CA THR A 393 2.52 -20.72 12.66
C THR A 393 1.33 -21.67 12.78
N GLU A 394 0.41 -21.41 13.70
CA GLU A 394 -0.76 -22.24 13.98
C GLU A 394 -1.89 -22.08 12.94
N GLY A 395 -1.71 -21.20 11.95
CA GLY A 395 -2.71 -20.91 10.91
C GLY A 395 -2.61 -21.78 9.66
N VAL A 396 -1.66 -22.71 9.58
CA VAL A 396 -1.41 -23.53 8.38
C VAL A 396 -2.66 -24.34 8.04
N ASN A 397 -3.16 -24.20 6.81
CA ASN A 397 -4.35 -24.90 6.30
C ASN A 397 -5.64 -24.70 7.13
N ARG A 398 -5.65 -23.74 8.07
CA ARG A 398 -6.76 -23.54 9.01
C ARG A 398 -7.96 -22.89 8.30
N PRO A 399 -9.19 -23.44 8.47
CA PRO A 399 -10.41 -22.77 8.05
C PRO A 399 -10.59 -21.44 8.79
N VAL A 400 -11.04 -20.41 8.07
CA VAL A 400 -11.21 -19.07 8.64
C VAL A 400 -12.42 -18.37 8.03
N GLN A 401 -13.24 -17.79 8.89
CA GLN A 401 -14.32 -16.89 8.49
C GLN A 401 -13.83 -15.45 8.57
N VAL A 402 -13.99 -14.69 7.49
CA VAL A 402 -13.65 -13.27 7.44
C VAL A 402 -14.91 -12.47 7.15
N GLN A 403 -15.35 -11.69 8.13
CA GLN A 403 -16.44 -10.75 8.00
C GLN A 403 -15.87 -9.37 7.68
N ILE A 404 -16.35 -8.78 6.60
CA ILE A 404 -16.01 -7.43 6.13
C ILE A 404 -17.24 -6.56 6.28
N LEU A 405 -17.09 -5.39 6.89
CA LEU A 405 -18.19 -4.47 7.13
C LEU A 405 -17.71 -3.01 7.02
N ASN A 406 -18.44 -2.19 6.27
CA ASN A 406 -18.34 -0.75 6.40
C ASN A 406 -19.30 -0.31 7.52
N PRO A 407 -18.81 0.21 8.67
CA PRO A 407 -19.66 0.64 9.78
C PRO A 407 -20.49 1.89 9.44
N ASN A 408 -20.09 2.70 8.45
CA ASN A 408 -20.78 3.92 8.05
C ASN A 408 -21.99 3.63 7.15
N SER A 409 -21.86 2.69 6.20
CA SER A 409 -22.93 2.35 5.24
C SER A 409 -23.71 1.09 5.62
N GLY A 410 -23.14 0.22 6.48
CA GLY A 410 -23.69 -1.09 6.80
C GLY A 410 -23.48 -2.14 5.71
N VAL A 411 -22.79 -1.80 4.61
CA VAL A 411 -22.45 -2.74 3.55
C VAL A 411 -21.40 -3.73 4.06
N GLY A 412 -21.60 -5.03 3.83
CA GLY A 412 -20.66 -6.04 4.29
C GLY A 412 -20.89 -7.41 3.68
N VAL A 413 -19.90 -8.29 3.85
CA VAL A 413 -19.92 -9.68 3.41
C VAL A 413 -19.21 -10.57 4.44
N THR A 414 -19.61 -11.83 4.54
CA THR A 414 -18.85 -12.86 5.26
C THR A 414 -18.32 -13.89 4.27
N LYS A 415 -17.03 -14.17 4.35
CA LYS A 415 -16.32 -15.13 3.50
C LYS A 415 -15.83 -16.30 4.34
N ALA A 416 -16.13 -17.52 3.90
CA ALA A 416 -15.50 -18.73 4.43
C ALA A 416 -14.30 -19.06 3.55
N LEU A 417 -13.12 -19.11 4.16
CA LEU A 417 -11.83 -19.27 3.50
C LEU A 417 -11.03 -20.37 4.18
N GLN A 418 -9.91 -20.72 3.56
CA GLN A 418 -8.88 -21.55 4.15
C GLN A 418 -7.54 -20.85 3.99
N ALA A 419 -6.76 -20.79 5.06
CA ALA A 419 -5.39 -20.31 4.98
C ALA A 419 -4.49 -21.32 4.25
N ASP A 420 -3.43 -20.84 3.62
CA ASP A 420 -2.49 -21.69 2.89
C ASP A 420 -1.44 -22.33 3.81
N ALA A 421 -0.47 -23.02 3.20
CA ALA A 421 0.65 -23.67 3.89
C ALA A 421 1.59 -22.68 4.60
N GLN A 422 1.44 -21.39 4.34
CA GLN A 422 2.18 -20.28 4.94
C GLN A 422 1.29 -19.51 5.94
N SER A 423 0.13 -20.06 6.31
CA SER A 423 -0.85 -19.45 7.21
C SER A 423 -1.45 -18.13 6.71
N VAL A 424 -1.48 -17.95 5.38
CA VAL A 424 -2.03 -16.76 4.74
C VAL A 424 -3.42 -17.04 4.20
N TRP A 425 -4.40 -16.22 4.55
CA TRP A 425 -5.75 -16.24 3.99
C TRP A 425 -5.95 -15.06 3.03
N ARG A 426 -6.81 -15.24 2.03
CA ARG A 426 -7.03 -14.27 0.94
C ARG A 426 -8.52 -14.13 0.65
N VAL A 427 -9.04 -12.91 0.72
CA VAL A 427 -10.39 -12.59 0.25
C VAL A 427 -10.31 -12.19 -1.21
N THR A 428 -10.95 -12.94 -2.11
CA THR A 428 -11.09 -12.55 -3.52
C THR A 428 -12.49 -12.02 -3.78
N LEU A 429 -12.63 -11.06 -4.69
CA LEU A 429 -13.92 -10.53 -5.11
C LEU A 429 -14.57 -11.48 -6.11
N GLU A 430 -15.78 -11.91 -5.80
CA GLU A 430 -16.55 -12.91 -6.52
C GLU A 430 -17.96 -12.37 -6.83
N ALA A 431 -18.68 -13.04 -7.73
CA ALA A 431 -20.07 -12.71 -8.03
C ALA A 431 -20.90 -12.63 -6.74
N GLY A 432 -21.56 -11.49 -6.51
CA GLY A 432 -22.26 -11.16 -5.27
C GLY A 432 -21.56 -10.10 -4.41
N ASP A 433 -20.27 -9.84 -4.62
CA ASP A 433 -19.50 -8.83 -3.88
C ASP A 433 -19.60 -7.41 -4.49
N GLU A 434 -20.38 -7.22 -5.55
CA GLU A 434 -20.58 -5.92 -6.21
C GLU A 434 -20.99 -4.80 -5.23
N PRO A 435 -21.80 -5.04 -4.17
CA PRO A 435 -22.11 -4.01 -3.18
C PRO A 435 -20.88 -3.43 -2.47
N LEU A 436 -19.82 -4.21 -2.23
CA LEU A 436 -18.59 -3.70 -1.61
C LEU A 436 -17.98 -2.61 -2.49
N ILE A 437 -17.86 -2.91 -3.78
CA ILE A 437 -17.19 -2.06 -4.77
C ILE A 437 -18.02 -0.80 -5.09
N ALA A 438 -19.34 -0.93 -5.02
CA ALA A 438 -20.27 0.17 -5.23
C ALA A 438 -20.30 1.16 -4.05
N ASP A 439 -19.78 0.79 -2.89
CA ASP A 439 -19.69 1.66 -1.73
C ASP A 439 -18.74 2.85 -2.01
N SER A 440 -19.16 4.06 -1.68
CA SER A 440 -18.36 5.26 -1.95
C SER A 440 -17.04 5.30 -1.16
N GLU A 441 -16.94 4.54 -0.07
CA GLU A 441 -15.76 4.43 0.79
C GLU A 441 -14.94 3.17 0.51
N PHE A 442 -15.20 2.43 -0.57
CA PHE A 442 -14.43 1.22 -0.92
C PHE A 442 -12.91 1.45 -0.97
N TYR A 443 -12.48 2.63 -1.41
CA TYR A 443 -11.06 3.02 -1.50
C TYR A 443 -10.58 3.84 -0.30
N ALA A 444 -11.33 3.86 0.80
CA ALA A 444 -11.00 4.55 2.03
C ALA A 444 -10.70 3.54 3.16
N PRO A 445 -9.86 3.89 4.14
CA PRO A 445 -9.55 3.04 5.29
C PRO A 445 -10.68 3.13 6.34
N THR A 446 -11.91 2.76 5.98
CA THR A 446 -13.08 2.81 6.86
C THR A 446 -13.63 1.44 7.21
N TRP A 447 -13.13 0.38 6.59
CA TRP A 447 -13.70 -0.95 6.73
C TRP A 447 -13.26 -1.65 8.01
N GLN A 448 -14.10 -2.55 8.48
CA GLN A 448 -13.81 -3.49 9.55
C GLN A 448 -13.62 -4.87 8.95
N ALA A 449 -12.58 -5.58 9.38
CA ALA A 449 -12.38 -7.00 9.08
C ALA A 449 -12.37 -7.78 10.39
N ARG A 450 -13.40 -8.58 10.66
CA ARG A 450 -13.42 -9.54 11.77
C ARG A 450 -13.01 -10.91 11.25
N VAL A 451 -11.94 -11.45 11.79
CA VAL A 451 -11.33 -12.72 11.38
C VAL A 451 -11.58 -13.74 12.48
N LYS A 452 -12.26 -14.84 12.14
CA LYS A 452 -12.61 -15.95 13.05
C LYS A 452 -12.03 -17.26 12.49
N PRO A 453 -10.82 -17.65 12.92
CA PRO A 453 -10.25 -18.95 12.58
C PRO A 453 -10.97 -20.06 13.36
N GLN A 454 -11.07 -21.25 12.78
CA GLN A 454 -11.59 -22.43 13.49
C GLN A 454 -10.78 -22.69 14.75
N GLY A 455 -11.45 -23.01 15.88
CA GLY A 455 -10.78 -23.34 17.13
C GLY A 455 -10.13 -22.16 17.87
N ALA A 456 -10.29 -20.93 17.38
CA ALA A 456 -9.60 -19.75 17.89
C ALA A 456 -10.56 -18.58 18.14
N LEU A 457 -10.21 -17.72 19.09
CA LEU A 457 -10.91 -16.45 19.31
C LEU A 457 -10.87 -15.56 18.06
N SER A 458 -11.92 -14.80 17.78
CA SER A 458 -11.90 -13.83 16.69
C SER A 458 -11.06 -12.59 17.01
N GLN A 459 -10.56 -11.92 15.97
CA GLN A 459 -9.95 -10.60 16.07
C GLN A 459 -10.58 -9.65 15.06
N THR A 460 -10.94 -8.45 15.51
CA THR A 460 -11.45 -7.37 14.65
C THR A 460 -10.36 -6.35 14.36
N PHE A 461 -10.17 -6.07 13.08
CA PHE A 461 -9.28 -5.05 12.55
C PHE A 461 -10.12 -3.87 12.07
N GLU A 462 -9.85 -2.68 12.63
CA GLU A 462 -10.56 -1.43 12.33
C GLU A 462 -9.80 -0.61 11.27
N ASN A 463 -10.49 0.23 10.50
CA ASN A 463 -9.90 1.13 9.50
C ASN A 463 -9.08 0.42 8.40
N VAL A 464 -9.58 -0.72 7.96
CA VAL A 464 -9.02 -1.54 6.88
C VAL A 464 -9.32 -0.89 5.52
N LEU A 465 -8.38 -1.02 4.59
CA LEU A 465 -8.53 -0.62 3.19
C LEU A 465 -8.80 -1.86 2.32
N LEU A 466 -9.90 -1.88 1.56
CA LEU A 466 -10.42 -3.09 0.89
C LEU A 466 -9.94 -3.41 -0.51
N PRO A 467 -9.26 -2.52 -1.22
CA PRO A 467 -8.24 -3.04 -2.08
C PRO A 467 -6.97 -2.99 -1.24
N GLY A 468 -6.78 -4.06 -0.47
CA GLY A 468 -5.67 -4.28 0.47
C GLY A 468 -4.32 -4.42 -0.23
N GLY A 469 -4.28 -4.26 -1.55
CA GLY A 469 -3.08 -4.41 -2.35
C GLY A 469 -2.48 -5.80 -2.19
N ASP A 470 -1.33 -5.97 -2.81
CA ASP A 470 -0.73 -7.29 -2.91
C ASP A 470 0.06 -7.67 -1.67
N THR A 471 0.62 -6.73 -0.93
CA THR A 471 1.49 -7.09 0.19
C THR A 471 0.65 -7.44 1.43
N LEU A 472 1.13 -8.44 2.19
CA LEU A 472 0.56 -8.73 3.50
C LEU A 472 0.61 -7.49 4.39
N ASP A 473 -0.56 -6.92 4.63
CA ASP A 473 -0.72 -5.82 5.56
C ASP A 473 -0.21 -6.28 6.94
N SER A 474 0.80 -5.61 7.49
CA SER A 474 1.23 -5.93 8.86
C SER A 474 0.14 -5.70 9.90
N TYR A 475 -0.87 -4.90 9.55
CA TYR A 475 -2.02 -4.69 10.38
C TYR A 475 -2.94 -5.91 10.43
N LEU A 476 -3.09 -6.68 9.35
CA LEU A 476 -3.92 -7.90 9.27
C LEU A 476 -3.15 -9.15 9.71
N ARG A 477 -2.37 -9.02 10.76
CA ARG A 477 -1.62 -10.12 11.37
C ARG A 477 -2.21 -10.46 12.73
N MET A 478 -2.55 -11.72 12.89
CA MET A 478 -3.16 -12.27 14.08
C MET A 478 -2.26 -13.37 14.63
N GLN A 479 -2.01 -13.34 15.94
CA GLN A 479 -1.54 -14.51 16.66
C GLN A 479 -2.76 -15.25 17.19
N LEU A 480 -2.89 -16.53 16.87
CA LEU A 480 -4.05 -17.31 17.29
C LEU A 480 -4.03 -17.54 18.80
N VAL A 481 -5.19 -17.35 19.42
CA VAL A 481 -5.50 -17.83 20.77
C VAL A 481 -6.45 -19.00 20.59
N LEU A 482 -5.89 -20.22 20.64
CA LEU A 482 -6.62 -21.47 20.43
C LEU A 482 -7.35 -21.92 21.69
N GLY A 483 -8.42 -22.68 21.54
CA GLY A 483 -9.19 -23.23 22.66
C GLY A 483 -10.70 -23.01 22.56
N ASP A 484 -11.15 -22.20 21.59
CA ASP A 484 -12.56 -21.93 21.35
C ASP A 484 -13.11 -22.98 20.38
N ALA A 485 -13.45 -24.14 20.94
CA ALA A 485 -13.90 -25.32 20.21
C ALA A 485 -15.35 -25.19 19.73
N ASN A 486 -16.19 -24.42 20.45
CA ASN A 486 -17.60 -24.25 20.10
C ASN A 486 -17.86 -23.03 19.18
N GLY A 487 -16.87 -22.14 19.03
CA GLY A 487 -16.88 -20.98 18.14
C GLY A 487 -17.54 -19.71 18.71
N ASP A 488 -17.78 -19.61 20.01
CA ASP A 488 -18.57 -18.52 20.63
C ASP A 488 -17.75 -17.30 21.08
N ASP A 489 -16.44 -17.29 20.83
CA ASP A 489 -15.47 -16.28 21.27
C ASP A 489 -15.21 -16.22 22.79
N CYS A 490 -15.55 -17.26 23.54
CA CYS A 490 -15.13 -17.45 24.93
C CYS A 490 -14.51 -18.83 25.06
N ILE A 491 -13.39 -18.94 25.76
CA ILE A 491 -12.75 -20.24 26.04
C ILE A 491 -13.13 -20.64 27.45
N ASP A 492 -14.07 -21.57 27.60
CA ASP A 492 -14.60 -21.96 28.91
C ASP A 492 -14.85 -23.47 29.06
N ASP A 493 -15.66 -23.85 30.04
CA ASP A 493 -15.96 -25.25 30.32
C ASP A 493 -16.81 -25.90 29.22
N ALA A 494 -17.53 -25.13 28.41
CA ALA A 494 -18.22 -25.66 27.24
C ALA A 494 -17.23 -26.16 26.18
N ASP A 495 -16.14 -25.44 25.91
CA ASP A 495 -15.10 -25.89 24.98
C ASP A 495 -14.36 -27.12 25.51
N LEU A 496 -14.06 -27.11 26.81
CA LEU A 496 -13.45 -28.24 27.48
C LEU A 496 -14.31 -29.50 27.33
N LEU A 497 -15.63 -29.38 27.54
CA LEU A 497 -16.57 -30.48 27.38
C LEU A 497 -16.68 -30.92 25.91
N GLN A 498 -16.64 -29.99 24.95
CA GLN A 498 -16.65 -30.30 23.53
C GLN A 498 -15.46 -31.21 23.16
N VAL A 499 -14.24 -30.83 23.56
CA VAL A 499 -13.04 -31.65 23.33
C VAL A 499 -13.13 -33.01 24.01
N LEU A 500 -13.63 -33.07 25.26
CA LEU A 500 -13.76 -34.35 25.97
C LEU A 500 -14.83 -35.27 25.37
N PHE A 501 -15.90 -34.74 24.79
CA PHE A 501 -16.92 -35.53 24.11
C PHE A 501 -16.43 -36.10 22.77
N GLU A 502 -15.52 -35.40 22.11
CA GLU A 502 -14.95 -35.81 20.82
C GLU A 502 -13.59 -36.50 20.95
N PHE A 503 -13.11 -36.72 22.17
CA PHE A 503 -11.79 -37.28 22.45
C PHE A 503 -11.57 -38.64 21.74
N GLY A 504 -10.48 -38.72 20.97
CA GLY A 504 -10.11 -39.86 20.13
C GLY A 504 -10.78 -39.89 18.75
N SER A 505 -11.57 -38.88 18.39
CA SER A 505 -12.11 -38.72 17.03
C SER A 505 -10.98 -38.46 16.02
N THR A 506 -11.11 -39.04 14.83
CA THR A 506 -10.24 -38.78 13.67
C THR A 506 -11.02 -38.25 12.46
N GLU A 507 -12.27 -37.84 12.69
CA GLU A 507 -13.10 -37.15 11.70
C GLU A 507 -12.84 -35.64 11.77
N ASP A 508 -13.18 -34.90 10.72
CA ASP A 508 -13.05 -33.44 10.67
C ASP A 508 -13.90 -32.81 11.78
N SER A 509 -13.23 -32.29 12.82
CA SER A 509 -13.82 -31.87 14.08
C SER A 509 -13.40 -30.45 14.43
N PHE A 510 -14.33 -29.67 14.98
CA PHE A 510 -14.02 -28.36 15.56
C PHE A 510 -13.23 -28.47 16.87
N ALA A 511 -13.23 -29.64 17.50
CA ALA A 511 -12.46 -29.95 18.70
C ALA A 511 -11.00 -30.35 18.41
N ASP A 512 -10.65 -30.64 17.15
CA ASP A 512 -9.26 -30.74 16.70
C ASP A 512 -8.73 -29.31 16.52
N LEU A 513 -8.17 -28.76 17.60
CA LEU A 513 -7.78 -27.37 17.72
C LEU A 513 -6.42 -27.10 17.09
N ASN A 514 -5.55 -28.11 17.04
CA ASN A 514 -4.21 -28.02 16.44
C ASN A 514 -4.18 -28.45 14.95
N LEU A 515 -5.26 -29.09 14.46
CA LEU A 515 -5.45 -29.58 13.09
C LEU A 515 -4.49 -30.69 12.66
N ASP A 516 -4.11 -31.58 13.57
CA ASP A 516 -3.28 -32.74 13.27
C ASP A 516 -4.08 -33.99 12.84
N GLY A 517 -5.42 -33.90 12.86
CA GLY A 517 -6.34 -34.92 12.40
C GLY A 517 -6.81 -35.89 13.49
N VAL A 518 -6.48 -35.65 14.75
CA VAL A 518 -7.02 -36.41 15.89
C VAL A 518 -7.34 -35.48 17.06
N VAL A 519 -8.50 -35.67 17.70
CA VAL A 519 -8.84 -34.96 18.94
C VAL A 519 -8.17 -35.67 20.10
N ASP A 520 -7.14 -35.08 20.71
CA ASP A 520 -6.39 -35.73 21.80
C ASP A 520 -6.03 -34.80 22.98
N ASP A 521 -5.07 -35.21 23.79
CA ASP A 521 -4.65 -34.44 24.95
C ASP A 521 -3.93 -33.13 24.58
N ALA A 522 -3.38 -33.00 23.38
CA ALA A 522 -2.84 -31.75 22.87
C ALA A 522 -3.94 -30.69 22.69
N ASP A 523 -5.10 -31.06 22.13
CA ASP A 523 -6.24 -30.15 21.99
C ASP A 523 -6.81 -29.75 23.35
N LEU A 524 -6.93 -30.72 24.25
CA LEU A 524 -7.34 -30.48 25.62
C LEU A 524 -6.43 -29.46 26.32
N LEU A 525 -5.11 -29.59 26.12
CA LEU A 525 -4.15 -28.64 26.68
C LEU A 525 -4.29 -27.24 26.07
N LEU A 526 -4.65 -27.10 24.79
CA LEU A 526 -4.91 -25.79 24.18
C LEU A 526 -6.06 -25.05 24.86
N VAL A 527 -7.18 -25.74 25.14
CA VAL A 527 -8.30 -25.17 25.91
C VAL A 527 -7.83 -24.75 27.31
N LEU A 528 -7.12 -25.63 28.02
CA LEU A 528 -6.69 -25.37 29.40
C LEU A 528 -5.64 -24.25 29.51
N PHE A 529 -4.77 -24.09 28.51
CA PHE A 529 -3.77 -23.01 28.52
C PHE A 529 -4.40 -21.63 28.32
N ASN A 530 -5.52 -21.55 27.59
CA ASN A 530 -6.20 -20.29 27.28
C ASN A 530 -7.55 -20.15 28.00
N PHE A 531 -7.82 -20.99 29.00
CA PHE A 531 -9.09 -21.00 29.73
C PHE A 531 -9.43 -19.64 30.34
N GLY A 532 -10.64 -19.18 30.08
CA GLY A 532 -11.18 -17.88 30.48
C GLY A 532 -10.83 -16.71 29.56
N ALA A 533 -10.21 -16.95 28.39
CA ALA A 533 -9.94 -15.90 27.41
C ALA A 533 -11.15 -15.62 26.50
N GLY A 534 -11.30 -14.39 26.02
CA GLY A 534 -12.36 -13.99 25.07
C GLY A 534 -13.69 -13.59 25.72
N CYS A 535 -13.87 -13.99 26.98
CA CYS A 535 -14.91 -13.54 27.89
C CYS A 535 -14.52 -12.21 28.59
#